data_AF-A0A1J3K9H3-F1
#
_entry.id   AF-A0A1J3K9H3-F1
#
_cell.length_a   1.000
_cell.length_b   1.000
_cell.length_c   1.000
_cell.angle_alpha   90.00
_cell.angle_beta   90.00
_cell.angle_gamma   90.00
#
_symmetry.space_group_name_H-M   'P 1'
#
loop_
_entity.id
_entity.type
_entity.pdbx_description
1 polymer ?
#
loop_
_entity_poly.entity_id
_entity_poly.type
_entity_poly.pdbx_seq_one_letter_code
_entity_poly.pdbx_strand_id
1 'polypeptide(L)'
;MFLRAIGRPLLAKAKQTTGIVGLDVVPNARAVLIDLYTKTLKEIQSVPEDEGYRKSVESFTRHRLNVCKEEEDWEVIEKRLGCGQVEELIEEAQDELTLIAKMIEWDPWGV
;
A
#
# COMPACT_ATOMS: atom_id res chain seq x y z
N MET A 1 39.95 -13.46 -29.67
CA MET A 1 38.57 -13.09 -30.00
C MET A 1 37.74 -13.20 -28.73
N PHE A 2 37.23 -12.06 -28.26
CA PHE A 2 36.53 -11.93 -26.98
C PHE A 2 35.19 -12.67 -26.98
N LEU A 3 35.01 -13.59 -26.03
CA LEU A 3 33.71 -14.19 -25.72
C LEU A 3 32.82 -13.12 -25.09
N ARG A 4 31.83 -12.66 -25.85
CA ARG A 4 30.81 -11.72 -25.39
C ARG A 4 29.88 -12.51 -24.45
N ALA A 5 30.05 -12.32 -23.14
CA ALA A 5 29.10 -12.80 -22.15
C ALA A 5 27.75 -12.11 -22.43
N ILE A 6 26.81 -12.85 -23.03
CA ILE A 6 25.42 -12.42 -23.15
C ILE A 6 24.87 -12.45 -21.73
N GLY A 7 24.85 -11.30 -21.07
CA GLY A 7 24.19 -11.14 -19.77
C GLY A 7 22.74 -11.56 -19.92
N ARG A 8 22.35 -12.67 -19.27
CA ARG A 8 20.95 -12.96 -19.03
C ARG A 8 20.35 -11.72 -18.35
N PRO A 9 19.25 -11.14 -18.85
CA PRO A 9 18.55 -10.14 -18.09
C PRO A 9 18.14 -10.81 -16.77
N LEU A 10 18.46 -10.18 -15.63
CA LEU A 10 17.98 -10.62 -14.33
C LEU A 10 16.45 -10.59 -14.41
N LEU A 11 15.83 -11.76 -14.56
CA LEU A 11 14.39 -11.89 -14.65
C LEU A 11 13.85 -11.53 -13.25
N ALA A 12 13.44 -10.29 -13.05
CA ALA A 12 12.71 -9.90 -11.87
C ALA A 12 11.45 -10.77 -11.78
N LYS A 13 11.21 -11.35 -10.60
CA LYS A 13 10.05 -12.21 -10.35
C LYS A 13 8.76 -11.37 -10.49
N ALA A 14 8.16 -11.43 -11.68
CA ALA A 14 6.97 -10.67 -12.03
C ALA A 14 5.70 -11.52 -11.83
N LYS A 15 4.77 -11.00 -11.04
CA LYS A 15 3.43 -11.59 -10.86
C LYS A 15 2.70 -11.59 -12.21
N GLN A 16 2.12 -12.73 -12.59
CA GLN A 16 1.49 -12.90 -13.91
C GLN A 16 0.00 -12.52 -13.90
N THR A 17 -0.68 -12.85 -12.81
CA THR A 17 -2.09 -12.53 -12.59
C THR A 17 -2.35 -12.50 -11.08
N THR A 18 -3.31 -11.69 -10.65
CA THR A 18 -3.87 -11.69 -9.29
C THR A 18 -4.87 -12.83 -9.10
N GLY A 19 -5.40 -13.42 -10.18
CA GLY A 19 -6.48 -14.40 -10.13
C GLY A 19 -7.85 -13.81 -9.79
N ILE A 20 -7.95 -12.48 -9.65
CA ILE A 20 -9.19 -11.74 -9.36
C ILE A 20 -9.59 -10.97 -10.63
N VAL A 21 -10.85 -11.11 -11.03
CA VAL A 21 -11.36 -10.39 -12.22
C VAL A 21 -11.45 -8.90 -11.91
N GLY A 22 -10.87 -8.07 -12.78
CA GLY A 22 -10.89 -6.61 -12.64
C GLY A 22 -9.77 -6.03 -11.78
N LEU A 23 -8.90 -6.86 -11.19
CA LEU A 23 -7.74 -6.43 -10.42
C LEU A 23 -6.45 -6.71 -11.18
N ASP A 24 -5.94 -5.70 -11.88
CA ASP A 24 -4.72 -5.81 -12.68
C ASP A 24 -3.46 -5.85 -11.81
N VAL A 25 -2.46 -6.61 -12.25
CA VAL A 25 -1.17 -6.71 -11.55
C VAL A 25 -0.41 -5.39 -11.63
N VAL A 26 0.13 -4.95 -10.49
CA VAL A 26 0.93 -3.71 -10.40
C VAL A 26 2.42 -4.06 -10.25
N PRO A 27 3.28 -3.87 -11.28
CA PRO A 27 4.68 -4.28 -11.23
C PRO A 27 5.51 -3.58 -10.14
N ASN A 28 5.16 -2.35 -9.80
CA ASN A 28 5.83 -1.50 -8.80
C ASN A 28 4.98 -1.32 -7.53
N ALA A 29 4.22 -2.35 -7.13
CA ALA A 29 3.26 -2.30 -6.03
C ALA A 29 3.84 -1.71 -4.73
N ARG A 30 5.05 -2.12 -4.32
CA ARG A 30 5.73 -1.60 -3.12
C ARG A 30 5.88 -0.08 -3.13
N ALA A 31 6.37 0.47 -4.24
CA ALA A 31 6.60 1.92 -4.35
C ALA A 31 5.27 2.69 -4.31
N VAL A 32 4.24 2.15 -4.97
CA VAL A 32 2.88 2.72 -4.95
C VAL A 32 2.29 2.67 -3.54
N LEU A 33 2.39 1.54 -2.83
CA LEU A 33 1.92 1.40 -1.45
C LEU A 33 2.61 2.38 -0.50
N ILE A 34 3.94 2.54 -0.61
CA ILE A 34 4.69 3.50 0.23
C ILE A 34 4.19 4.93 -0.02
N ASP A 35 4.00 5.32 -1.29
CA ASP A 35 3.50 6.64 -1.65
C ASP A 35 2.07 6.87 -1.12
N LEU A 36 1.17 5.90 -1.33
CA LEU A 36 -0.21 5.96 -0.85
C LEU A 36 -0.27 6.08 0.68
N TYR A 37 0.41 5.21 1.43
CA TYR A 37 0.40 5.28 2.88
C TYR A 37 1.03 6.57 3.42
N THR A 38 2.06 7.11 2.74
CA THR A 38 2.64 8.39 3.12
C THR A 38 1.65 9.54 2.91
N LYS A 39 0.87 9.49 1.81
CA LYS A 39 -0.23 10.43 1.57
C LYS A 39 -1.33 10.28 2.62
N THR A 40 -1.74 9.06 2.95
CA THR A 40 -2.77 8.79 3.98
C THR A 40 -2.36 9.37 5.33
N LEU A 41 -1.11 9.17 5.76
CA LEU A 41 -0.57 9.74 7.00
C LEU A 41 -0.46 11.27 6.99
N LYS A 42 -0.43 11.89 5.82
CA LYS A 42 -0.43 13.35 5.68
C LYS A 42 -1.86 13.90 5.76
N GLU A 43 -2.79 13.31 5.01
CA GLU A 43 -4.19 13.77 4.97
C GLU A 43 -4.92 13.56 6.30
N ILE A 44 -4.64 12.47 7.01
CA ILE A 44 -5.26 12.17 8.31
C ILE A 44 -4.91 13.19 9.40
N GLN A 45 -3.85 13.99 9.23
CA GLN A 45 -3.48 15.05 10.19
C GLN A 45 -4.54 16.15 10.30
N SER A 46 -5.38 16.29 9.27
CA SER A 46 -6.51 17.23 9.26
C SER A 46 -7.66 16.81 10.19
N VAL A 47 -7.74 15.52 10.56
CA VAL A 47 -8.74 14.99 11.50
C VAL A 47 -8.25 15.21 12.94
N PRO A 48 -9.10 15.53 13.92
CA PRO A 48 -8.66 15.73 15.31
C PRO A 48 -7.99 14.49 15.93
N GLU A 49 -6.98 14.70 16.78
CA GLU A 49 -6.17 13.62 17.38
C GLU A 49 -6.94 12.71 18.34
N ASP A 50 -8.00 13.21 18.95
CA ASP A 50 -8.71 12.42 19.95
C ASP A 50 -9.64 11.37 19.32
N GLU A 51 -9.95 11.52 18.04
CA GLU A 51 -10.85 10.64 17.33
C GLU A 51 -10.31 9.22 17.19
N GLY A 52 -11.18 8.25 17.52
CA GLY A 52 -10.86 6.83 17.38
C GLY A 52 -10.53 6.45 15.92
N TYR A 53 -11.14 7.14 14.96
CA TYR A 53 -10.84 6.97 13.53
C TYR A 53 -9.38 7.31 13.23
N ARG A 54 -8.90 8.50 13.61
CA ARG A 54 -7.50 8.92 13.39
C ARG A 54 -6.51 7.95 14.03
N LYS A 55 -6.73 7.58 15.30
CA LYS A 55 -5.86 6.63 16.02
C LYS A 55 -5.78 5.27 15.30
N SER A 56 -6.91 4.78 14.79
CA SER A 56 -6.97 3.51 14.07
C SER A 56 -6.25 3.59 12.72
N VAL A 57 -6.55 4.61 11.92
CA VAL A 57 -5.93 4.84 10.60
C VAL A 57 -4.43 5.00 10.72
N GLU A 58 -3.95 5.81 11.66
CA GLU A 58 -2.52 5.97 11.88
C GLU A 58 -1.85 4.65 12.31
N SER A 59 -2.48 3.88 13.19
CA SER A 59 -1.92 2.63 13.71
C SER A 59 -1.68 1.61 12.59
N PHE A 60 -2.74 1.26 11.83
CA PHE A 60 -2.58 0.25 10.77
C PHE A 60 -1.76 0.78 9.59
N THR A 61 -1.89 2.07 9.24
CA THR A 61 -1.13 2.64 8.12
C THR A 61 0.36 2.66 8.43
N ARG A 62 0.77 3.01 9.66
CA ARG A 62 2.18 2.94 10.08
C ARG A 62 2.69 1.51 10.07
N HIS A 63 1.91 0.55 10.56
CA HIS A 63 2.29 -0.86 10.53
C HIS A 63 2.50 -1.35 9.09
N ARG A 64 1.53 -1.12 8.20
CA ARG A 64 1.61 -1.51 6.78
C ARG A 64 2.78 -0.83 6.07
N LEU A 65 2.99 0.47 6.32
CA LEU A 65 4.12 1.22 5.77
C LEU A 65 5.48 0.68 6.23
N ASN A 66 5.61 0.31 7.50
CA ASN A 66 6.86 -0.25 8.03
C ASN A 66 7.19 -1.59 7.36
N VAL A 67 6.20 -2.48 7.21
CA VAL A 67 6.38 -3.75 6.49
C VAL A 67 6.80 -3.52 5.04
N CYS A 68 6.17 -2.57 4.33
CA CYS A 68 6.52 -2.23 2.95
C CYS A 68 7.92 -1.61 2.79
N LYS A 69 8.46 -0.99 3.86
CA LYS A 69 9.82 -0.44 3.89
C LYS A 69 10.86 -1.51 4.17
N GLU A 70 10.57 -2.41 5.10
CA GLU A 70 11.48 -3.49 5.53
C GLU A 70 11.62 -4.57 4.46
N GLU A 71 10.53 -4.94 3.80
CA GLU A 71 10.50 -6.02 2.83
C GLU A 71 10.53 -5.50 1.39
N GLU A 72 11.28 -6.17 0.51
CA GLU A 72 11.34 -5.83 -0.91
C GLU A 72 10.48 -6.74 -1.79
N ASP A 73 10.28 -8.00 -1.37
CA ASP A 73 9.48 -8.99 -2.11
C ASP A 73 8.00 -8.85 -1.73
N TRP A 74 7.15 -8.74 -2.75
CA TRP A 74 5.70 -8.63 -2.59
C TRP A 74 5.10 -9.86 -1.90
N GLU A 75 5.65 -11.07 -2.12
CA GLU A 75 5.13 -12.29 -1.49
C GLU A 75 5.37 -12.30 0.03
N VAL A 76 6.51 -11.75 0.47
CA VAL A 76 6.83 -11.63 1.89
C VAL A 76 5.95 -10.57 2.55
N ILE A 77 5.68 -9.46 1.83
CA ILE A 77 4.73 -8.42 2.28
C ILE A 77 3.33 -9.04 2.47
N GLU A 78 2.81 -9.78 1.48
CA GLU A 78 1.50 -10.44 1.56
C GLU A 78 1.43 -11.39 2.76
N LYS A 79 2.46 -12.21 2.95
CA LYS A 79 2.53 -13.17 4.06
C LYS A 79 2.62 -12.50 5.44
N ARG A 80 3.38 -11.40 5.53
CA ARG A 80 3.61 -10.70 6.80
C ARG A 80 2.43 -9.84 7.21
N LEU A 81 1.75 -9.21 6.25
CA LEU A 81 0.54 -8.45 6.51
C LEU A 81 -0.68 -9.35 6.72
N GLY A 82 -0.78 -10.47 6.00
CA GLY A 82 -1.91 -11.39 6.12
C GLY A 82 -3.26 -10.79 5.71
N CYS A 83 -3.25 -9.74 4.89
CA CYS A 83 -4.43 -8.97 4.46
C CYS A 83 -4.70 -9.11 2.95
N GLY A 84 -4.47 -10.29 2.36
CA GLY A 84 -4.66 -10.50 0.93
C GLY A 84 -3.47 -10.08 0.08
N GLN A 85 -3.73 -9.76 -1.20
CA GLN A 85 -2.70 -9.43 -2.18
C GLN A 85 -2.27 -7.96 -2.13
N VAL A 86 -1.06 -7.66 -2.62
CA VAL A 86 -0.57 -6.27 -2.66
C VAL A 86 -1.45 -5.34 -3.51
N GLU A 87 -2.10 -5.86 -4.55
CA GLU A 87 -3.03 -5.10 -5.37
C GLU A 87 -4.32 -4.73 -4.63
N GLU A 88 -4.86 -5.64 -3.81
CA GLU A 88 -6.02 -5.36 -2.95
C GLU A 88 -5.68 -4.27 -1.92
N LEU A 89 -4.47 -4.34 -1.33
CA LEU A 89 -3.98 -3.31 -0.42
C LEU A 89 -3.83 -1.93 -1.07
N ILE A 90 -3.54 -1.87 -2.37
CA ILE A 90 -3.46 -0.62 -3.13
C ILE A 90 -4.85 -0.01 -3.29
N GLU A 91 -5.85 -0.83 -3.62
CA GLU A 91 -7.26 -0.40 -3.71
C GLU A 91 -7.77 0.09 -2.34
N GLU A 92 -7.55 -0.70 -1.28
CA GLU A 92 -7.88 -0.29 0.10
C GLU A 92 -7.26 1.05 0.48
N ALA A 93 -5.99 1.29 0.14
CA ALA A 93 -5.31 2.54 0.47
C ALA A 93 -5.87 3.74 -0.31
N GLN A 94 -6.34 3.54 -1.54
CA GLN A 94 -7.00 4.59 -2.34
C GLN A 94 -8.41 4.89 -1.83
N ASP A 95 -9.15 3.86 -1.44
CA ASP A 95 -10.46 4.01 -0.83
C ASP A 95 -10.35 4.73 0.51
N GLU A 96 -9.33 4.42 1.32
CA GLU A 96 -9.08 5.11 2.58
C GLU A 96 -8.77 6.61 2.36
N LEU A 97 -7.96 6.96 1.34
CA LEU A 97 -7.72 8.37 0.99
C LEU A 97 -9.00 9.10 0.60
N THR A 98 -9.86 8.43 -0.18
CA THR A 98 -11.17 8.98 -0.58
C THR A 98 -12.09 9.11 0.62
N LEU A 99 -12.05 8.16 1.55
CA LEU A 99 -12.81 8.18 2.79
C LEU A 99 -12.36 9.32 3.69
N ILE A 100 -11.05 9.52 3.89
CA ILE A 100 -10.50 10.63 4.68
C ILE A 100 -11.01 11.96 4.13
N ALA A 101 -11.00 12.17 2.82
CA ALA A 101 -11.52 13.39 2.21
C ALA A 101 -13.01 13.62 2.53
N LYS A 102 -13.84 12.57 2.50
CA LYS A 102 -15.26 12.63 2.87
C LYS A 102 -15.46 12.84 4.37
N MET A 103 -14.65 12.21 5.21
CA MET A 103 -14.69 12.39 6.65
C MET A 103 -14.36 13.84 7.01
N ILE A 104 -13.37 14.44 6.37
CA ILE A 104 -13.02 15.87 6.50
C ILE A 104 -14.21 16.77 6.16
N GLU A 105 -14.94 16.47 5.09
CA GLU A 105 -16.11 17.24 4.67
C GLU A 105 -17.31 17.07 5.62
N TRP A 106 -17.57 15.85 6.08
CA TRP A 106 -18.76 15.52 6.84
C TRP A 106 -18.65 15.81 8.33
N ASP A 107 -17.43 15.89 8.86
CA ASP A 107 -17.16 16.17 10.27
C ASP A 107 -18.10 15.40 11.23
N PRO A 108 -18.07 14.05 11.21
CA PRO A 108 -18.93 13.24 12.08
C PRO A 108 -18.43 13.17 13.53
N TRP A 109 -17.36 13.88 13.88
CA TRP A 109 -16.78 13.86 15.22
C TRP A 109 -17.42 14.92 16.13
N GLY A 110 -17.44 14.67 17.44
CA GLY A 110 -18.04 15.59 18.42
C GLY A 110 -19.30 15.09 19.14
N VAL A 111 -19.42 13.77 19.34
CA VAL A 111 -20.39 13.19 20.30
C VAL A 111 -19.86 13.24 21.73
#